data_AF-A0A3D3NZY9-F1
#
_entry.id   AF-A0A3D3NZY9-F1
#
_cell.length_a   1.000
_cell.length_b   1.000
_cell.length_c   1.000
_cell.angle_alpha   90.00
_cell.angle_beta   90.00
_cell.angle_gamma   90.00
#
_symmetry.space_group_name_H-M   'P 1'
#
loop_
_entity.id
_entity.type
_entity.pdbx_description
1 polymer ?
#
loop_
_entity_poly.entity_id
_entity_poly.type
_entity_poly.pdbx_seq_one_letter_code
_entity_poly.pdbx_strand_id
1 'polypeptide(L)'
;MLLKILLIILVIAIVLGTGMILEIRRERALREWASGIPGARLHWPFIAAEHPSVPAAELVELLIQRAPVSWASAIETSGGSGDVWLVEYRATPPGKKSTRWFTLVAWRRNDLGSCGPLEHADAGARTLGRWSCRVLGGLITVSMLHEILGEQNPRPR
;
A
#
# COMPACT_ATOMS: atom_id res chain seq x y z
N MET A 1 30.45 10.42 -32.78
CA MET A 1 29.87 10.76 -31.46
C MET A 1 28.35 10.77 -31.48
N LEU A 2 27.70 11.30 -32.53
CA LEU A 2 26.24 11.35 -32.67
C LEU A 2 25.54 9.98 -32.50
N LEU A 3 26.05 8.91 -33.12
CA LEU A 3 25.47 7.56 -33.01
C LEU A 3 25.45 7.02 -31.57
N LYS A 4 26.51 7.30 -30.79
CA LYS A 4 26.58 6.88 -29.37
C LYS A 4 25.54 7.61 -28.53
N ILE A 5 25.35 8.91 -28.77
CA ILE A 5 24.34 9.71 -28.09
C ILE A 5 22.94 9.20 -28.44
N LEU A 6 22.68 8.92 -29.71
CA LEU A 6 21.38 8.41 -30.16
C LEU A 6 21.04 7.05 -29.52
N LEU A 7 22.05 6.17 -29.40
CA LEU A 7 21.89 4.86 -28.77
C LEU A 7 21.60 4.97 -27.26
N ILE A 8 22.27 5.90 -26.56
CA ILE A 8 21.97 6.17 -25.13
C ILE A 8 20.53 6.67 -24.96
N ILE A 9 20.09 7.61 -25.79
CA ILE A 9 18.72 8.14 -25.75
C ILE A 9 17.71 7.01 -25.99
N LEU A 10 17.95 6.15 -26.97
CA LEU A 10 17.09 5.01 -27.28
C LEU A 10 16.97 4.06 -26.08
N VAL A 11 18.07 3.72 -25.43
CA VAL A 11 18.07 2.86 -24.24
C VAL A 11 17.28 3.51 -23.10
N ILE A 12 17.49 4.80 -22.84
CA ILE A 12 16.74 5.53 -21.81
C ILE A 12 15.24 5.50 -22.12
N ALA A 13 14.85 5.76 -23.37
CA ALA A 13 13.46 5.75 -23.80
C ALA A 13 12.81 4.37 -23.63
N ILE A 14 13.52 3.29 -23.96
CA ILE A 14 13.04 1.91 -23.75
C ILE A 14 12.84 1.62 -22.26
N VAL A 15 13.79 2.01 -21.41
CA VAL A 15 13.70 1.77 -19.95
C VAL A 15 12.52 2.54 -19.35
N LEU A 16 12.36 3.82 -19.71
CA LEU A 16 11.24 4.65 -19.26
C LEU A 16 9.89 4.12 -19.77
N GLY A 17 9.81 3.78 -21.06
CA GLY A 17 8.61 3.22 -21.67
C GLY A 17 8.20 1.90 -21.02
N THR A 18 9.16 1.02 -20.75
CA THR A 18 8.91 -0.24 -20.04
C THR A 18 8.37 0.02 -18.63
N GLY A 19 8.97 0.96 -17.89
CA GLY A 19 8.51 1.34 -16.55
C GLY A 19 7.06 1.86 -16.55
N MET A 20 6.72 2.73 -17.50
CA MET A 20 5.34 3.24 -17.66
C MET A 20 4.36 2.13 -17.99
N ILE A 21 4.71 1.19 -18.89
CA ILE A 21 3.84 0.07 -19.25
C ILE A 21 3.56 -0.82 -18.04
N LEU A 22 4.58 -1.10 -17.23
CA LEU A 22 4.42 -1.89 -16.00
C LEU A 22 3.50 -1.19 -15.00
N GLU A 23 3.64 0.12 -14.84
CA GLU A 23 2.82 0.89 -13.90
C GLU A 23 1.36 0.98 -14.34
N ILE A 24 1.10 1.17 -15.65
CA ILE A 24 -0.26 1.14 -16.22
C ILE A 24 -0.90 -0.24 -16.04
N ARG A 25 -0.14 -1.33 -16.26
CA ARG A 25 -0.64 -2.69 -16.05
C ARG A 25 -0.97 -2.94 -14.58
N ARG A 26 -0.13 -2.46 -13.67
CA ARG A 26 -0.32 -2.58 -12.23
C ARG A 26 -1.57 -1.81 -11.79
N GLU A 27 -1.73 -0.56 -12.22
CA GLU A 27 -2.92 0.24 -11.96
C GLU A 27 -4.19 -0.47 -12.44
N ARG A 28 -4.19 -0.95 -13.69
CA ARG A 28 -5.35 -1.68 -14.26
C ARG A 28 -5.70 -2.92 -13.45
N ALA A 29 -4.71 -3.74 -13.09
CA ALA A 29 -4.94 -4.95 -12.31
C ALA A 29 -5.53 -4.64 -10.92
N LEU A 30 -5.02 -3.60 -10.24
CA LEU A 30 -5.55 -3.16 -8.95
C LEU A 30 -6.94 -2.56 -9.07
N ARG A 31 -7.21 -1.80 -10.14
CA ARG A 31 -8.51 -1.20 -10.41
C ARG A 31 -9.56 -2.27 -10.72
N GLU A 32 -9.21 -3.26 -11.52
CA GLU A 32 -10.05 -4.41 -11.83
C GLU A 32 -10.35 -5.20 -10.56
N TRP A 33 -9.33 -5.50 -9.75
CA TRP A 33 -9.52 -6.14 -8.44
C TRP A 33 -10.48 -5.35 -7.55
N ALA A 34 -10.27 -4.03 -7.39
CA ALA A 34 -11.11 -3.19 -6.55
C ALA A 34 -12.57 -3.14 -7.04
N SER A 35 -12.78 -3.13 -8.37
CA SER A 35 -14.13 -3.17 -8.94
C SER A 35 -14.87 -4.49 -8.68
N GLY A 36 -14.13 -5.58 -8.45
CA GLY A 36 -14.70 -6.90 -8.14
C GLY A 36 -15.03 -7.11 -6.66
N ILE A 37 -14.63 -6.20 -5.77
CA ILE A 37 -14.83 -6.33 -4.32
C ILE A 37 -15.78 -5.23 -3.83
N PRO A 38 -16.97 -5.59 -3.30
CA PRO A 38 -17.89 -4.61 -2.74
C PRO A 38 -17.24 -3.77 -1.65
N GLY A 39 -17.35 -2.44 -1.76
CA GLY A 39 -16.77 -1.51 -0.79
C GLY A 39 -15.26 -1.28 -0.92
N ALA A 40 -14.59 -1.89 -1.90
CA ALA A 40 -13.20 -1.59 -2.20
C ALA A 40 -13.05 -0.36 -3.11
N ARG A 41 -12.02 0.45 -2.87
CA ARG A 41 -11.69 1.64 -3.67
C ARG A 41 -10.19 1.73 -3.88
N LEU A 42 -9.79 2.00 -5.13
CA LEU A 42 -8.42 2.32 -5.49
C LEU A 42 -8.24 3.85 -5.52
N HIS A 43 -7.24 4.32 -4.78
CA HIS A 43 -6.79 5.70 -4.74
C HIS A 43 -5.46 5.81 -5.49
N TRP A 44 -5.47 6.48 -6.64
CA TRP A 44 -4.32 6.56 -7.54
C TRP A 44 -4.29 7.92 -8.28
N PRO A 45 -3.42 8.86 -7.89
CA PRO A 45 -2.49 8.79 -6.76
C PRO A 45 -3.20 8.85 -5.41
N PHE A 46 -2.54 8.37 -4.34
CA PHE A 46 -2.99 8.58 -2.97
C PHE A 46 -2.37 9.86 -2.40
N ILE A 47 -3.22 10.72 -1.85
CA ILE A 47 -2.83 11.97 -1.18
C ILE A 47 -3.36 11.92 0.25
N ALA A 48 -2.47 11.78 1.23
CA ALA A 48 -2.86 11.59 2.63
C ALA A 48 -3.79 12.70 3.17
N ALA A 49 -3.60 13.95 2.72
CA ALA A 49 -4.43 15.08 3.13
C ALA A 49 -5.89 14.99 2.64
N GLU A 50 -6.16 14.24 1.57
CA GLU A 50 -7.51 14.03 1.03
C GLU A 50 -8.29 12.93 1.79
N HIS A 51 -7.59 12.17 2.64
CA HIS A 51 -8.16 11.04 3.38
C HIS A 51 -7.90 11.15 4.89
N PRO A 52 -8.42 12.19 5.58
CA PRO A 52 -8.17 12.41 7.01
C PRO A 52 -8.78 11.33 7.91
N SER A 53 -9.63 10.45 7.37
CA SER A 53 -10.20 9.30 8.08
C SER A 53 -9.12 8.30 8.51
N VAL A 54 -8.04 8.16 7.73
CA VAL A 54 -6.91 7.28 8.02
C VAL A 54 -5.68 8.13 8.39
N PRO A 55 -5.14 8.04 9.62
CA PRO A 55 -3.95 8.78 10.03
C PRO A 55 -2.67 8.13 9.48
N ALA A 56 -2.54 8.07 8.16
CA ALA A 56 -1.52 7.27 7.48
C ALA A 56 -0.09 7.74 7.81
N ALA A 57 0.15 9.06 7.90
CA ALA A 57 1.46 9.60 8.21
C ALA A 57 1.89 9.23 9.63
N GLU A 58 1.00 9.40 10.61
CA GLU A 58 1.23 9.10 12.02
C GLU A 58 1.43 7.60 12.23
N LEU A 59 0.68 6.75 11.52
CA LEU A 59 0.85 5.29 11.55
C LEU A 59 2.20 4.85 10.98
N VAL A 60 2.66 5.49 9.89
CA VAL A 60 4.00 5.23 9.33
C VAL A 60 5.07 5.68 10.32
N GLU A 61 4.98 6.90 10.85
CA GLU A 61 5.93 7.42 11.84
C GLU A 61 6.02 6.53 13.07
N LEU A 62 4.90 5.98 13.54
CA LEU A 62 4.89 5.02 14.65
C LEU A 62 5.70 3.74 14.35
N LEU A 63 5.67 3.26 13.10
CA LEU A 63 6.31 2.01 12.70
C LEU A 63 7.80 2.19 12.35
N ILE A 64 8.16 3.26 11.67
CA ILE A 64 9.53 3.48 11.15
C ILE A 64 10.27 4.65 11.79
N GLN A 65 9.65 5.35 12.76
CA GLN A 65 10.20 6.51 13.49
C GLN A 65 10.66 7.66 12.59
N ARG A 66 10.08 7.75 11.39
CA ARG A 66 10.39 8.77 10.38
C ARG A 66 9.18 9.05 9.51
N ALA A 67 9.08 10.29 9.07
CA ALA A 67 8.10 10.67 8.08
C ALA A 67 8.35 9.95 6.74
N PRO A 68 7.28 9.56 6.03
CA PRO A 68 7.38 9.07 4.65
C PRO A 68 7.89 10.19 3.73
N VAL A 69 8.71 9.80 2.75
CA VAL A 69 9.27 10.70 1.72
C VAL A 69 8.22 11.02 0.65
N SER A 70 7.41 10.03 0.28
CA SER A 70 6.36 10.20 -0.72
C SER A 70 5.32 9.09 -0.58
N TRP A 71 4.14 9.35 -1.15
CA TRP A 71 3.03 8.41 -1.30
C TRP A 71 2.89 8.00 -2.77
N ALA A 72 2.27 6.85 -3.05
CA ALA A 72 1.94 6.44 -4.42
C ALA A 72 0.45 6.12 -4.59
N SER A 73 0.01 4.99 -4.06
CA SER A 73 -1.37 4.53 -4.19
C SER A 73 -1.90 3.98 -2.87
N ALA A 74 -3.22 3.83 -2.80
CA ALA A 74 -3.85 3.14 -1.69
C ALA A 74 -5.05 2.29 -2.14
N ILE A 75 -5.31 1.23 -1.40
CA ILE A 75 -6.54 0.46 -1.46
C ILE A 75 -7.27 0.66 -0.14
N GLU A 76 -8.51 1.13 -0.23
CA GLU A 76 -9.46 1.18 0.88
C GLU A 76 -10.46 0.03 0.71
N THR A 77 -10.81 -0.64 1.80
CA THR A 77 -11.93 -1.58 1.83
C THR A 77 -12.74 -1.36 3.09
N SER A 78 -14.07 -1.31 2.97
CA SER A 78 -14.98 -1.26 4.10
C SER A 78 -15.62 -2.64 4.30
N GLY A 79 -15.27 -3.33 5.40
CA GLY A 79 -15.78 -4.65 5.74
C GLY A 79 -16.49 -4.67 7.09
N GLY A 80 -17.22 -5.76 7.39
CA GLY A 80 -17.97 -5.93 8.65
C GLY A 80 -17.11 -5.88 9.92
N SER A 81 -15.80 -6.11 9.80
CA SER A 81 -14.81 -6.04 10.88
C SER A 81 -14.13 -4.67 11.02
N GLY A 82 -14.38 -3.72 10.11
CA GLY A 82 -13.81 -2.38 10.12
C GLY A 82 -13.19 -1.97 8.78
N ASP A 83 -12.84 -0.69 8.66
CA ASP A 83 -12.16 -0.16 7.47
C ASP A 83 -10.70 -0.66 7.42
N VAL A 84 -10.27 -1.14 6.26
CA VAL A 84 -8.87 -1.54 6.01
C VAL A 84 -8.28 -0.68 4.91
N TRP A 85 -7.08 -0.17 5.17
CA TRP A 85 -6.31 0.66 4.27
C TRP A 85 -4.95 0.02 3.99
N LEU A 86 -4.62 -0.16 2.73
CA LEU A 86 -3.28 -0.48 2.27
C LEU A 86 -2.72 0.76 1.58
N VAL A 87 -1.60 1.31 2.04
CA VAL A 87 -1.05 2.57 1.53
C VAL A 87 0.40 2.39 1.15
N GLU A 88 0.75 2.71 -0.10
CA GLU A 88 2.13 2.68 -0.59
C GLU A 88 2.87 3.96 -0.23
N TYR A 89 4.06 3.78 0.32
CA TYR A 89 4.91 4.90 0.67
C TYR A 89 6.40 4.58 0.47
N ARG A 90 7.19 5.64 0.31
CA ARG A 90 8.65 5.57 0.34
C ARG A 90 9.17 6.04 1.66
N ALA A 91 10.13 5.33 2.21
CA ALA A 91 10.88 5.79 3.36
C ALA A 91 12.30 5.23 3.37
N THR A 92 13.15 5.82 4.19
CA THR A 92 14.48 5.29 4.54
C THR A 92 14.41 4.77 5.96
N PRO A 93 14.29 3.44 6.19
CA PRO A 93 14.17 2.89 7.53
C PRO A 93 15.39 3.22 8.41
N PRO A 94 15.23 3.25 9.75
CA PRO A 94 16.34 3.44 10.67
C PRO A 94 17.49 2.46 10.40
N GLY A 95 18.73 2.97 10.39
CA GLY A 95 19.92 2.17 10.12
C GLY A 95 20.11 1.72 8.66
N LYS A 96 19.24 2.14 7.73
CA LYS A 96 19.41 1.88 6.28
C LYS A 96 19.90 3.12 5.55
N LYS A 97 20.65 2.90 4.47
CA LYS A 97 21.24 3.97 3.63
C LYS A 97 20.39 4.33 2.41
N SER A 98 19.39 3.53 2.05
CA SER A 98 18.59 3.74 0.84
C SER A 98 17.10 3.79 1.11
N THR A 99 16.42 4.68 0.38
CA THR A 99 14.96 4.78 0.34
C THR A 99 14.38 3.61 -0.44
N ARG A 100 13.35 2.98 0.09
CA ARG A 100 12.63 1.86 -0.54
C ARG A 100 11.12 2.08 -0.47
N TRP A 101 10.39 1.33 -1.28
CA TRP A 101 8.94 1.26 -1.24
C TRP A 101 8.47 0.27 -0.17
N PHE A 102 7.41 0.64 0.51
CA PHE A 102 6.72 -0.12 1.54
C PHE A 102 5.22 0.02 1.37
N THR A 103 4.50 -0.94 1.94
CA THR A 103 3.04 -0.91 2.04
C THR A 103 2.68 -0.88 3.53
N LEU A 104 2.05 0.21 3.97
CA LEU A 104 1.36 0.27 5.24
C LEU A 104 0.07 -0.53 5.11
N VAL A 105 -0.20 -1.41 6.07
CA VAL A 105 -1.51 -2.04 6.21
C VAL A 105 -2.10 -1.54 7.52
N ALA A 106 -3.26 -0.91 7.46
CA ALA A 106 -3.93 -0.28 8.59
C ALA A 106 -5.37 -0.78 8.71
N TRP A 107 -5.76 -1.22 9.89
CA TRP A 107 -7.11 -1.68 10.21
C TRP A 107 -7.73 -0.79 11.27
N ARG A 108 -8.94 -0.33 11.01
CA ARG A 108 -9.75 0.38 11.98
C ARG A 108 -10.49 -0.61 12.85
N ARG A 109 -10.29 -0.54 14.16
CA ARG A 109 -11.02 -1.35 15.15
C ARG A 109 -12.40 -0.74 15.37
N ASN A 110 -13.44 -1.54 15.16
CA ASN A 110 -14.83 -1.13 15.40
C ASN A 110 -15.16 -1.05 16.89
N ASP A 111 -14.44 -1.82 17.71
CA ASP A 111 -14.55 -1.86 19.16
C ASP A 111 -13.16 -1.83 19.81
N LEU A 112 -13.05 -1.16 20.96
CA LEU A 112 -11.80 -1.07 21.72
C LEU A 112 -11.33 -2.43 22.26
N GLY A 113 -12.19 -3.46 22.20
CA GLY A 113 -11.97 -4.82 22.70
C GLY A 113 -11.61 -5.84 21.62
N SER A 114 -12.29 -5.89 20.47
CA SER A 114 -11.98 -6.86 19.42
C SER A 114 -10.73 -6.44 18.66
N CYS A 115 -9.77 -7.36 18.63
CA CYS A 115 -8.72 -7.38 17.64
C CYS A 115 -9.41 -7.65 16.29
N GLY A 116 -9.03 -6.96 15.22
CA GLY A 116 -9.52 -7.28 13.88
C GLY A 116 -9.25 -8.75 13.51
N PRO A 117 -9.66 -9.22 12.32
CA PRO A 117 -9.62 -10.65 11.93
C PRO A 117 -8.24 -11.33 11.95
N LEU A 118 -7.18 -10.63 12.34
CA LEU A 118 -5.86 -11.16 12.56
C LEU A 118 -5.52 -10.98 14.05
N GLU A 119 -6.03 -11.88 14.87
CA GLU A 119 -5.35 -12.34 16.09
C GLU A 119 -4.10 -13.16 15.72
N HIS A 120 -3.36 -12.72 14.70
CA HIS A 120 -2.00 -13.17 14.48
C HIS A 120 -1.13 -12.26 15.34
N ALA A 121 -0.49 -12.89 16.31
CA ALA A 121 0.63 -12.37 17.07
C ALA A 121 1.80 -12.03 16.14
N ASP A 122 1.59 -11.10 15.21
CA ASP A 122 2.61 -10.61 14.30
C ASP A 122 3.54 -9.69 15.09
N ALA A 123 4.76 -10.16 15.26
CA ALA A 123 5.88 -9.41 15.84
C ALA A 123 6.17 -8.16 14.99
N GLY A 124 5.38 -7.09 15.19
CA GLY A 124 5.51 -5.85 14.42
C GLY A 124 4.27 -4.99 14.33
N ALA A 125 3.08 -5.48 14.71
CA ALA A 125 1.88 -4.66 14.73
C ALA A 125 1.98 -3.56 15.82
N ARG A 126 1.59 -2.33 15.46
CA ARG A 126 1.50 -1.19 16.39
C ARG A 126 0.12 -0.56 16.34
N THR A 127 -0.24 0.16 17.40
CA THR A 127 -1.58 0.75 17.54
C THR A 127 -1.50 2.26 17.78
N LEU A 128 -2.42 3.00 17.15
CA LEU A 128 -2.63 4.43 17.33
C LEU A 128 -4.13 4.70 17.43
N GLY A 129 -4.61 4.97 18.64
CA GLY A 129 -6.04 5.13 18.90
C GLY A 129 -6.82 3.86 18.50
N ARG A 130 -7.75 3.99 17.55
CA ARG A 130 -8.53 2.86 17.00
C ARG A 130 -7.87 2.15 15.83
N TRP A 131 -6.70 2.59 15.40
CA TRP A 131 -6.00 2.00 14.26
C TRP A 131 -4.95 1.01 14.74
N SER A 132 -4.92 -0.17 14.12
CA SER A 132 -3.80 -1.10 14.19
C SER A 132 -3.08 -1.08 12.85
N CYS A 133 -1.76 -1.16 12.84
CA CYS A 133 -0.99 -1.12 11.62
C CYS A 133 0.22 -2.06 11.63
N ARG A 134 0.61 -2.51 10.44
CA ARG A 134 1.89 -3.17 10.17
C ARG A 134 2.46 -2.67 8.85
N VAL A 135 3.72 -3.01 8.58
CA VAL A 135 4.40 -2.65 7.32
C VAL A 135 4.87 -3.90 6.60
N LEU A 136 4.64 -3.91 5.30
CA LEU A 136 5.15 -4.90 4.36
C LEU A 136 6.16 -4.24 3.41
N GLY A 137 7.15 -5.02 2.97
CA GLY A 137 8.12 -4.55 1.98
C GLY A 137 7.53 -4.53 0.57
N GLY A 138 7.78 -3.46 -0.18
CA GLY A 138 7.37 -3.35 -1.58
C GLY A 138 6.05 -2.63 -1.81
N LEU A 139 5.57 -2.75 -3.05
CA LEU A 139 4.34 -2.16 -3.56
C LEU A 139 3.15 -3.12 -3.38
N ILE A 140 1.94 -2.58 -3.36
CA ILE A 140 0.69 -3.34 -3.37
C ILE A 140 0.62 -4.16 -4.66
N THR A 141 0.35 -5.44 -4.47
CA THR A 141 0.07 -6.39 -5.55
C THR A 141 -1.28 -7.05 -5.32
N VAL A 142 -1.90 -7.55 -6.38
CA VAL A 142 -3.15 -8.34 -6.28
C VAL A 142 -2.97 -9.57 -5.39
N SER A 143 -1.80 -10.22 -5.42
CA SER A 143 -1.51 -11.35 -4.53
C SER A 143 -1.51 -10.94 -3.05
N MET A 144 -0.90 -9.79 -2.72
CA MET A 144 -0.91 -9.25 -1.36
C MET A 144 -2.32 -8.91 -0.89
N LEU A 145 -3.17 -8.39 -1.78
CA LEU A 145 -4.58 -8.13 -1.47
C LEU A 145 -5.35 -9.41 -1.17
N HIS A 146 -5.13 -10.48 -1.94
CA HIS A 146 -5.73 -11.78 -1.65
C HIS A 146 -5.24 -12.38 -0.34
N GLU A 147 -3.97 -12.21 0.02
CA GLU A 147 -3.42 -12.71 1.29
C GLU A 147 -4.02 -11.95 2.48
N ILE A 148 -4.09 -10.62 2.40
CA ILE A 148 -4.53 -9.78 3.53
C ILE A 148 -6.06 -9.76 3.67
N LEU A 149 -6.78 -9.75 2.55
CA LEU A 149 -8.23 -9.53 2.51
C LEU A 149 -9.01 -10.79 2.11
N GLY A 150 -8.36 -11.78 1.49
CA GLY A 150 -9.00 -13.06 1.13
C GLY A 150 -9.32 -13.94 2.35
N GLU A 151 -8.63 -13.76 3.48
CA GLU A 151 -9.01 -14.40 4.75
C GLU A 151 -10.31 -13.82 5.34
N GLN A 152 -10.74 -12.63 4.88
CA GLN A 152 -11.96 -11.98 5.36
C GLN A 152 -13.22 -12.33 4.55
N ASN A 153 -13.09 -13.09 3.46
CA ASN A 153 -14.20 -13.40 2.56
C ASN A 153 -14.35 -14.92 2.39
N PRO A 154 -15.37 -15.56 3.00
CA PRO A 154 -15.62 -16.97 2.74
C PRO A 154 -15.95 -17.13 1.26
N ARG A 155 -15.25 -18.05 0.58
CA ARG A 155 -15.48 -18.37 -0.83
C ARG A 155 -16.98 -18.50 -1.10
N PRO A 156 -17.51 -17.90 -2.19
CA PRO A 156 -18.86 -18.24 -2.62
C PRO A 156 -18.88 -19.75 -2.92
N ARG A 157 -19.87 -20.44 -2.33
CA ARG A 157 -20.17 -21.84 -2.62
C ARG A 157 -20.69 -22.00 -4.04
#